data_AF-A0A9X5FFG9-F1
#
_entry.id   AF-A0A9X5FFG9-F1
#
_cell.length_a   1.000
_cell.length_b   1.000
_cell.length_c   1.000
_cell.angle_alpha   90.00
_cell.angle_beta   90.00
_cell.angle_gamma   90.00
#
_symmetry.space_group_name_H-M   'P 1'
#
loop_
_entity.id
_entity.type
_entity.pdbx_description
1 polymer ?
#
loop_
_entity_poly.entity_id
_entity_poly.type
_entity_poly.pdbx_seq_one_letter_code
_entity_poly.pdbx_strand_id
1 'polypeptide(L)'
;MNDNFFYLSIGSLFLFIIAIPLARQKVKPNRWYGVRTSLILNHPKIWFQANRIYGLSMIISVFVFFLVSVLSGIWRNGDSNADLIIVLFIIEVSVPVVVTFLKLIVMKKE
;
A
#
# COMPACT_ATOMS: atom_id res chain seq x y z
N MET A 1 -7.11 -24.16 -4.57
CA MET A 1 -6.78 -22.84 -3.99
C MET A 1 -7.56 -21.81 -4.77
N ASN A 2 -8.09 -20.76 -4.15
CA ASN A 2 -8.85 -19.76 -4.89
C ASN A 2 -7.92 -19.04 -5.89
N ASP A 3 -8.27 -19.02 -7.18
CA ASP A 3 -7.43 -18.43 -8.24
C ASP A 3 -7.28 -16.91 -8.04
N ASN A 4 -8.35 -16.22 -7.60
CA ASN A 4 -8.30 -14.81 -7.25
C ASN A 4 -7.34 -14.55 -6.09
N PHE A 5 -7.33 -15.42 -5.08
CA PHE A 5 -6.34 -15.31 -3.99
C PHE A 5 -4.92 -15.37 -4.53
N PHE A 6 -4.65 -16.30 -5.45
CA PHE A 6 -3.32 -16.48 -6.03
C PHE A 6 -2.88 -15.24 -6.81
N TYR A 7 -3.71 -14.74 -7.73
CA TYR A 7 -3.38 -13.54 -8.51
C TYR A 7 -3.23 -12.29 -7.65
N LEU A 8 -4.12 -12.08 -6.70
CA LEU A 8 -4.05 -10.92 -5.80
C LEU A 8 -2.84 -11.02 -4.87
N SER A 9 -2.47 -12.21 -4.39
CA SER A 9 -1.25 -12.40 -3.61
C SER A 9 0.02 -12.03 -4.38
N ILE A 10 0.09 -12.35 -5.68
CA ILE A 10 1.20 -11.90 -6.54
C ILE A 10 1.21 -10.36 -6.62
N GLY A 11 0.04 -9.74 -6.79
CA GLY A 11 -0.12 -8.29 -6.76
C GLY A 11 0.36 -7.67 -5.44
N SER A 12 -0.11 -8.15 -4.29
CA SER A 12 0.26 -7.66 -2.96
C SER A 12 1.77 -7.83 -2.69
N LEU A 13 2.37 -8.95 -3.11
CA LEU A 13 3.82 -9.16 -2.99
C LEU A 13 4.62 -8.19 -3.88
N PHE A 14 4.15 -7.94 -5.11
CA PHE A 14 4.76 -6.92 -5.96
C PHE A 14 4.70 -5.53 -5.31
N LEU A 15 3.53 -5.16 -4.76
CA LEU A 15 3.33 -3.90 -4.05
C LEU A 15 4.21 -3.79 -2.79
N PHE A 16 4.39 -4.89 -2.07
CA PHE A 16 5.32 -4.97 -0.95
C PHE A 16 6.77 -4.69 -1.38
N ILE A 17 7.24 -5.32 -2.46
CA ILE A 17 8.61 -5.15 -2.95
C ILE A 17 8.88 -3.69 -3.32
N ILE A 18 7.95 -3.04 -4.03
CA ILE A 18 8.09 -1.61 -4.38
C ILE A 18 7.92 -0.69 -3.15
N ALA A 19 7.19 -1.11 -2.11
CA ALA A 19 7.06 -0.30 -0.90
C ALA A 19 8.38 -0.22 -0.09
N ILE A 20 9.22 -1.25 -0.11
CA ILE A 20 10.49 -1.31 0.64
C ILE A 20 11.44 -0.12 0.35
N PRO A 21 11.81 0.19 -0.90
CA PRO A 21 12.73 1.31 -1.17
C PRO A 21 12.14 2.67 -0.78
N LEU A 22 10.81 2.84 -0.83
CA LEU A 22 10.11 4.04 -0.34
C LEU A 22 10.18 4.15 1.18
N ALA A 23 9.85 3.06 1.89
CA ALA A 23 9.91 2.99 3.35
C ALA A 23 11.34 3.26 3.89
N ARG A 24 12.36 2.81 3.16
CA ARG A 24 13.77 3.02 3.48
C ARG A 24 14.33 4.37 3.02
N GLN A 25 13.50 5.26 2.46
CA GLN A 25 13.89 6.59 1.98
C GLN A 25 15.06 6.57 0.98
N LYS A 26 15.22 5.47 0.21
CA LYS A 26 16.33 5.33 -0.74
C LYS A 26 16.09 6.02 -2.07
N VAL A 27 14.83 6.35 -2.37
CA VAL A 27 14.44 6.91 -3.66
C VAL A 27 14.39 8.43 -3.60
N LYS A 28 15.22 9.07 -4.42
CA LYS A 28 15.24 10.53 -4.58
C LYS A 28 13.93 11.04 -5.24
N PRO A 29 13.58 12.32 -5.06
CA PRO A 29 12.46 12.96 -5.76
C PRO A 29 12.49 12.67 -7.26
N ASN A 30 11.40 12.10 -7.77
CA ASN A 30 11.30 11.71 -9.17
C ASN A 30 9.84 11.79 -9.64
N ARG A 31 9.62 11.81 -10.96
CA ARG A 31 8.29 12.02 -11.56
C ARG A 31 7.49 10.73 -11.78
N TRP A 32 8.04 9.56 -11.48
CA TRP A 32 7.47 8.26 -11.87
C TRP A 32 7.07 7.37 -10.70
N TYR A 33 7.65 7.57 -9.53
CA TYR A 33 7.62 6.62 -8.43
C TYR A 33 7.29 7.27 -7.09
N GLY A 34 6.41 6.63 -6.31
CA GLY A 34 5.93 7.17 -5.04
C GLY A 34 4.83 8.23 -5.19
N VAL A 35 4.62 8.98 -4.12
CA VAL A 35 3.57 10.00 -3.98
C VAL A 35 4.08 11.32 -4.57
N ARG A 36 3.40 11.80 -5.60
CA ARG A 36 3.91 12.84 -6.52
C ARG A 36 2.97 14.04 -6.60
N THR A 37 2.71 14.67 -5.48
CA THR A 37 2.02 15.96 -5.49
C THR A 37 3.02 17.09 -5.77
N SER A 38 2.55 18.21 -6.32
CA SER A 38 3.40 19.37 -6.61
C SER A 38 4.15 19.86 -5.37
N LEU A 39 3.52 19.79 -4.19
CA LEU A 39 4.14 20.10 -2.91
C LEU A 39 5.33 19.18 -2.60
N ILE A 40 5.14 17.88 -2.76
CA ILE A 40 6.16 16.86 -2.42
C ILE A 40 7.37 16.97 -3.35
N LEU A 41 7.15 17.22 -4.64
CA LEU A 41 8.24 17.27 -5.62
C LEU A 41 9.18 18.48 -5.42
N ASN A 42 8.65 19.61 -4.94
CA ASN A 42 9.43 20.83 -4.72
C ASN A 42 10.18 20.84 -3.37
N HIS A 43 9.82 19.95 -2.44
CA HIS A 43 10.37 19.93 -1.08
C HIS A 43 10.97 18.55 -0.73
N PRO A 44 12.30 18.36 -0.87
CA PRO A 44 12.94 17.06 -0.64
C PRO A 44 12.71 16.45 0.75
N LYS A 45 12.57 17.28 1.79
CA LYS A 45 12.24 16.79 3.15
C LYS A 45 10.84 16.17 3.21
N ILE A 46 9.84 16.86 2.64
CA ILE A 46 8.46 16.38 2.56
C ILE A 46 8.37 15.12 1.69
N TRP A 47 9.18 15.04 0.61
CA TRP A 47 9.29 13.84 -0.22
C TRP A 47 9.63 12.59 0.58
N PHE A 48 10.72 12.62 1.35
CA PHE A 48 11.15 11.45 2.11
C PHE A 48 10.18 11.11 3.24
N GLN A 49 9.53 12.10 3.85
CA GLN A 49 8.55 11.87 4.91
C GLN A 49 7.27 11.24 4.37
N ALA A 50 6.67 11.81 3.33
CA ALA A 50 5.43 11.32 2.72
C ALA A 50 5.62 9.93 2.12
N ASN A 51 6.71 9.69 1.39
CA ASN A 51 6.98 8.39 0.79
C ASN A 51 7.36 7.32 1.81
N ARG A 52 7.99 7.70 2.94
CA ARG A 52 8.21 6.76 4.05
C ARG A 52 6.89 6.33 4.68
N ILE A 53 5.98 7.28 4.91
CA ILE A 53 4.63 6.97 5.45
C ILE A 53 3.90 6.04 4.49
N TYR A 54 3.85 6.39 3.19
CA TYR A 54 3.20 5.56 2.17
C TYR A 54 3.79 4.15 2.12
N GLY A 55 5.12 4.03 2.06
CA GLY A 55 5.79 2.73 2.01
C GLY A 55 5.55 1.88 3.26
N LEU A 56 5.61 2.47 4.46
CA LEU A 56 5.30 1.77 5.71
C LEU A 56 3.84 1.34 5.79
N SER A 57 2.91 2.22 5.43
CA SER A 57 1.49 1.88 5.38
C SER A 57 1.21 0.76 4.39
N MET A 58 1.84 0.75 3.21
CA MET A 58 1.70 -0.32 2.23
C MET A 58 2.21 -1.67 2.77
N ILE A 59 3.39 -1.68 3.40
CA ILE A 59 3.95 -2.90 4.03
C ILE A 59 2.99 -3.45 5.08
N ILE A 60 2.44 -2.59 5.93
CA ILE A 60 1.47 -2.99 6.97
C ILE A 60 0.18 -3.51 6.32
N SER A 61 -0.34 -2.83 5.31
CA SER A 61 -1.54 -3.27 4.58
C SER A 61 -1.37 -4.67 3.99
N VAL A 62 -0.25 -4.95 3.32
CA VAL A 62 0.05 -6.28 2.75
C VAL A 62 0.07 -7.34 3.86
N PHE A 63 0.72 -7.05 4.99
CA PHE A 63 0.74 -7.97 6.12
C PHE A 63 -0.68 -8.25 6.66
N VAL A 64 -1.51 -7.20 6.78
CA VAL A 64 -2.91 -7.31 7.22
C VAL A 64 -3.74 -8.10 6.21
N PHE A 65 -3.56 -7.89 4.90
CA PHE A 65 -4.23 -8.65 3.85
C PHE A 65 -3.98 -10.15 3.99
N PHE A 66 -2.71 -10.57 4.13
CA PHE A 66 -2.37 -11.98 4.33
C PHE A 66 -2.88 -12.53 5.66
N LEU A 67 -2.74 -11.76 6.74
CA LEU A 67 -3.19 -12.17 8.06
C LEU A 67 -4.71 -12.42 8.09
N VAL A 68 -5.50 -11.46 7.60
CA VAL A 68 -6.96 -11.58 7.53
C VAL A 68 -7.37 -12.72 6.60
N SER A 69 -6.70 -12.86 5.46
CA SER A 69 -6.96 -13.96 4.52
C SER A 69 -6.76 -15.33 5.16
N VAL A 70 -5.64 -15.51 5.89
CA VAL A 70 -5.33 -16.77 6.58
C VAL A 70 -6.30 -17.06 7.71
N LEU A 71 -6.58 -16.09 8.58
CA LEU A 71 -7.44 -16.26 9.77
C LEU A 71 -8.89 -16.54 9.40
N SER A 72 -9.41 -15.88 8.36
CA SER A 72 -10.77 -16.09 7.89
C SER A 72 -10.93 -17.37 7.06
N GLY A 73 -9.84 -18.00 6.64
CA GLY A 73 -9.86 -19.19 5.79
C GLY A 73 -10.40 -18.95 4.38
N ILE A 74 -10.59 -17.69 3.96
CA ILE A 74 -11.16 -17.33 2.64
C ILE A 74 -10.35 -17.87 1.46
N TRP A 75 -9.06 -18.18 1.67
CA TRP A 75 -8.19 -18.78 0.67
C TRP A 75 -8.50 -20.26 0.37
N ARG A 76 -9.20 -20.96 1.28
CA ARG A 76 -9.53 -22.39 1.17
C ARG A 76 -10.83 -22.65 0.40
N ASN A 77 -11.83 -21.83 0.66
CA ASN A 77 -13.12 -21.91 -0.02
C ASN A 77 -12.93 -21.31 -1.42
N GLY A 78 -13.33 -22.03 -2.48
CA GLY A 78 -13.17 -21.61 -3.88
C GLY A 78 -13.95 -20.33 -4.22
N ASP A 79 -14.80 -20.36 -5.25
CA ASP A 79 -15.46 -19.14 -5.76
C ASP A 79 -16.41 -18.45 -4.76
N SER A 80 -16.90 -19.13 -3.72
CA SER A 80 -17.88 -18.58 -2.78
C SER A 80 -17.42 -17.31 -2.05
N ASN A 81 -16.11 -17.05 -1.94
CA ASN A 81 -15.55 -15.90 -1.23
C ASN A 81 -14.73 -14.96 -2.14
N ALA A 82 -14.88 -15.09 -3.46
CA ALA A 82 -14.16 -14.26 -4.43
C ALA A 82 -14.37 -12.75 -4.19
N ASP A 83 -15.62 -12.34 -3.91
CA ASP A 83 -15.94 -10.92 -3.66
C ASP A 83 -15.20 -10.36 -2.43
N LEU A 84 -15.15 -11.14 -1.35
CA LEU A 84 -14.51 -10.72 -0.10
C LEU A 84 -13.00 -10.49 -0.27
N ILE A 85 -12.33 -11.31 -1.08
CA ILE A 85 -10.89 -11.19 -1.27
C ILE A 85 -10.53 -9.99 -2.15
N ILE A 86 -11.37 -9.69 -3.13
CA ILE A 86 -11.26 -8.49 -3.95
C ILE A 86 -11.47 -7.26 -3.08
N VAL A 87 -12.50 -7.25 -2.22
CA VAL A 87 -12.74 -6.14 -1.28
C VAL A 87 -11.54 -5.95 -0.35
N LEU A 88 -10.98 -7.04 0.20
CA LEU A 88 -9.81 -6.97 1.07
C LEU A 88 -8.60 -6.35 0.36
N PHE A 89 -8.37 -6.71 -0.90
CA PHE A 89 -7.31 -6.13 -1.73
C PHE A 89 -7.55 -4.65 -2.04
N ILE A 90 -8.79 -4.24 -2.32
CA ILE A 90 -9.14 -2.82 -2.52
C ILE A 90 -8.83 -2.02 -1.25
N ILE A 91 -9.16 -2.57 -0.07
CA ILE A 91 -8.83 -1.95 1.22
C ILE A 91 -7.31 -1.85 1.39
N GLU A 92 -6.56 -2.92 1.09
CA GLU A 92 -5.09 -2.97 1.15
C GLU A 92 -4.46 -1.79 0.40
N VAL A 93 -4.91 -1.54 -0.84
CA VAL A 93 -4.39 -0.48 -1.71
C VAL A 93 -4.88 0.91 -1.31
N SER A 94 -6.11 1.02 -0.82
CA SER A 94 -6.72 2.31 -0.47
C SER A 94 -6.17 2.90 0.83
N VAL A 95 -5.86 2.07 1.82
CA VAL A 95 -5.40 2.52 3.15
C VAL A 95 -4.13 3.38 3.06
N PRO A 96 -3.04 2.98 2.37
CA PRO A 96 -1.82 3.79 2.25
C PRO A 96 -2.05 5.13 1.57
N VAL A 97 -2.95 5.19 0.59
CA VAL A 97 -3.33 6.42 -0.11
C VAL A 97 -4.02 7.37 0.86
N VAL A 98 -5.04 6.90 1.58
CA VAL A 98 -5.79 7.70 2.54
C VAL A 98 -4.89 8.18 3.68
N VAL A 99 -4.11 7.28 4.28
CA VAL A 99 -3.19 7.63 5.39
C VAL A 99 -2.19 8.70 4.95
N THR A 100 -1.62 8.55 3.75
CA THR A 100 -0.65 9.53 3.25
C THR A 100 -1.32 10.86 2.95
N PHE A 101 -2.50 10.86 2.33
CA PHE A 101 -3.24 12.08 2.03
C PHE A 101 -3.62 12.86 3.29
N LEU A 102 -4.12 12.17 4.32
CA LEU A 102 -4.42 12.78 5.62
C LEU A 102 -3.16 13.39 6.24
N LYS A 103 -2.02 12.69 6.17
CA LYS A 103 -0.74 13.22 6.66
C LYS A 103 -0.26 14.43 5.89
N LEU A 104 -0.46 14.48 4.58
CA LEU A 104 -0.13 15.66 3.77
C LEU A 104 -0.98 16.88 4.11
N ILE A 105 -2.27 16.69 4.42
CA ILE A 105 -3.14 17.78 4.89
C ILE A 105 -2.61 18.37 6.20
N VAL A 106 -2.15 17.52 7.12
CA VAL A 106 -1.54 17.96 8.39
C VAL A 106 -0.23 18.72 8.14
N MET A 107 0.66 18.17 7.30
CA MET A 107 1.95 18.81 6.97
C MET A 107 1.80 20.17 6.26
N LYS A 108 0.71 20.39 5.52
CA LYS A 108 0.44 21.69 4.86
C LYS A 108 0.07 22.78 5.87
N LYS A 109 -0.38 22.42 7.07
CA LYS A 109 -0.77 23.37 8.13
C LYS A 109 0.39 23.81 9.01
N GLU A 110 1.50 23.08 9.00
CA GLU A 110 2.76 23.40 9.68
C GLU A 110 3.62 24.36 8.84
#